data_AF-A0A1E3GUM0-F1
#
_entry.id   AF-A0A1E3GUM0-F1
#
_cell.length_a   1.000
_cell.length_b   1.000
_cell.length_c   1.000
_cell.angle_alpha   90.00
_cell.angle_beta   90.00
_cell.angle_gamma   90.00
#
_symmetry.space_group_name_H-M   'P 1'
#
loop_
_entity.id
_entity.type
_entity.pdbx_description
1 polymer ?
#
loop_
_entity_poly.entity_id
_entity_poly.type
_entity_poly.pdbx_seq_one_letter_code
_entity_poly.pdbx_strand_id
1 'polypeptide(L)'
;MCPESADGGPLTRVKDGDIIHLDTEKGIMNVLVDEAEFNARLSCMMANTEHHYGSGRELFDSFRAGVSSAEEGAINMFNVE
;
A
#
# COMPACT_ATOMS: atom_id res chain seq x y z
N MET A 1 -2.35 -6.42 0.62
CA MET A 1 -3.40 -5.54 0.06
C MET A 1 -2.76 -4.76 -1.07
N CYS A 2 -3.47 -4.64 -2.18
CA CYS A 2 -3.03 -3.88 -3.36
C CYS A 2 -4.11 -2.83 -3.71
N PRO A 3 -3.73 -1.62 -4.15
CA PRO A 3 -2.38 -1.04 -4.10
C PRO A 3 -1.88 -0.85 -2.67
N GLU A 4 -0.55 -0.85 -2.50
CA GLU A 4 0.05 -0.61 -1.18
C GLU A 4 0.03 0.87 -0.79
N SER A 5 0.31 1.16 0.48
CA SER A 5 0.29 2.54 0.98
C SER A 5 1.40 3.42 0.37
N ALA A 6 2.53 2.83 -0.04
CA ALA A 6 3.61 3.57 -0.70
C ALA A 6 3.14 4.12 -2.07
N ASP A 7 2.26 3.40 -2.77
CA ASP A 7 1.66 3.78 -4.05
C ASP A 7 0.41 4.67 -3.89
N GLY A 8 0.09 5.11 -2.67
CA GLY A 8 -1.10 5.92 -2.42
C GLY A 8 -2.40 5.13 -2.39
N GLY A 9 -2.33 3.82 -2.12
CA GLY A 9 -3.51 2.97 -2.01
C GLY A 9 -4.51 3.41 -0.92
N PRO A 10 -5.71 2.79 -0.86
CA PRO A 10 -6.79 3.19 0.05
C PRO A 10 -6.40 3.22 1.53
N LEU A 11 -5.45 2.37 1.92
CA LEU A 11 -4.93 2.31 3.30
C LEU A 11 -4.33 3.63 3.78
N THR A 12 -3.88 4.51 2.88
CA THR A 12 -3.36 5.84 3.24
C THR A 12 -4.42 6.77 3.84
N ARG A 13 -5.70 6.47 3.68
CA ARG A 13 -6.83 7.29 4.17
C ARG A 13 -7.48 6.75 5.45
N VAL A 14 -7.06 5.56 5.88
CA VAL A 14 -7.51 4.95 7.14
C VAL A 14 -6.92 5.74 8.30
N LYS A 15 -7.72 5.97 9.33
CA LYS A 15 -7.35 6.71 10.54
C LYS A 15 -7.60 5.85 11.77
N ASP A 16 -6.90 6.20 12.85
CA ASP A 16 -7.10 5.57 14.14
C ASP A 16 -8.57 5.69 14.57
N GLY A 17 -9.16 4.56 14.94
CA GLY A 17 -10.57 4.46 15.34
C GLY A 17 -11.54 4.08 14.22
N ASP A 18 -11.12 4.04 12.95
CA ASP A 18 -11.94 3.47 11.89
C ASP A 18 -12.18 1.97 12.15
N ILE A 19 -13.41 1.52 11.92
CA ILE A 19 -13.75 0.10 12.04
C ILE A 19 -13.51 -0.58 10.70
N ILE A 20 -12.67 -1.60 10.69
CA ILE A 20 -12.42 -2.45 9.53
C ILE A 20 -13.24 -3.74 9.65
N HIS A 21 -14.06 -4.01 8.65
CA HIS A 21 -14.82 -5.24 8.52
C HIS A 21 -14.09 -6.19 7.56
N LEU A 22 -13.65 -7.32 8.09
CA LEU A 22 -13.07 -8.42 7.33
C LEU A 22 -14.02 -9.63 7.40
N ASP A 23 -14.57 -10.02 6.26
CA ASP A 23 -15.37 -11.23 6.07
C ASP A 23 -14.55 -12.22 5.23
N THR A 24 -14.00 -13.23 5.90
CA THR A 24 -13.15 -14.24 5.27
C THR A 24 -13.94 -15.28 4.47
N GLU A 25 -15.23 -15.45 4.75
CA GLU A 25 -16.07 -16.40 4.02
C GLU A 25 -16.47 -15.83 2.66
N LYS A 26 -16.76 -14.53 2.60
CA LYS A 26 -17.09 -13.82 1.35
C LYS A 26 -15.88 -13.20 0.66
N GLY A 27 -14.72 -13.17 1.33
CA GLY A 27 -13.50 -12.53 0.82
C GLY A 27 -13.63 -11.00 0.72
N ILE A 28 -14.39 -10.39 1.63
CA ILE A 28 -14.66 -8.94 1.62
C ILE A 28 -13.84 -8.27 2.72
N MET A 29 -13.22 -7.14 2.40
CA MET A 29 -12.54 -6.29 3.36
C MET A 29 -12.93 -4.84 3.10
N ASN A 30 -13.60 -4.21 4.06
CA ASN A 30 -14.12 -2.85 3.95
C ASN A 30 -13.81 -2.02 5.20
N VAL A 31 -13.72 -0.71 5.03
CA VAL A 31 -13.78 0.25 6.12
C VAL A 31 -15.24 0.68 6.32
N LEU A 32 -15.73 0.67 7.55
CA LEU A 32 -17.11 1.06 7.89
C LEU A 32 -17.22 2.58 8.06
N VAL A 33 -16.87 3.30 7.00
CA VAL A 33 -16.96 4.75 6.87
C VAL A 33 -17.73 5.03 5.59
N ASP A 34 -18.49 6.13 5.54
CA ASP A 34 -19.17 6.56 4.33
C ASP A 34 -18.16 6.75 3.18
N GLU A 35 -18.51 6.31 1.97
CA GLU A 35 -17.59 6.32 0.84
C GLU A 35 -17.18 7.74 0.42
N ALA A 36 -18.10 8.71 0.49
CA ALA A 36 -17.80 10.09 0.16
C ALA A 36 -16.89 10.71 1.23
N GLU A 37 -17.14 10.41 2.51
CA GLU A 37 -16.25 10.82 3.60
C GLU A 37 -14.85 10.22 3.42
N PHE A 38 -14.76 8.91 3.18
CA PHE A 38 -13.48 8.21 3.05
C PHE A 38 -12.68 8.72 1.85
N ASN A 39 -13.34 9.00 0.72
CA ASN A 39 -12.70 9.54 -0.48
C ASN A 39 -12.27 11.01 -0.33
N ALA A 40 -12.91 11.78 0.56
CA ALA A 40 -12.52 13.16 0.84
C ALA A 40 -11.33 13.29 1.82
N ARG A 41 -10.92 12.20 2.48
CA ARG A 41 -9.80 12.23 3.43
C ARG A 41 -8.47 12.47 2.73
N LEU A 42 -7.64 13.29 3.35
CA LEU A 42 -6.25 13.48 2.94
C LEU A 42 -5.47 12.16 3.14
N SER A 43 -4.80 11.69 2.09
CA SER A 43 -3.91 10.54 2.14
C SER A 43 -2.66 10.85 2.97
N CYS A 44 -2.40 10.03 3.98
CA CYS A 44 -1.15 10.02 4.73
C CYS A 44 -0.11 9.21 3.96
N MET A 45 0.71 9.87 3.16
CA MET A 45 1.80 9.23 2.42
C MET A 45 2.98 8.98 3.35
N MET A 46 3.55 7.77 3.28
CA MET A 46 4.74 7.42 4.04
C MET A 46 5.94 8.19 3.49
N ALA A 47 6.45 9.15 4.26
CA ALA A 47 7.60 9.99 3.87
C ALA A 47 8.96 9.39 4.27
N ASN A 48 8.98 8.37 5.13
CA ASN A 48 10.23 7.86 5.69
C ASN A 48 10.86 6.77 4.81
N THR A 49 12.05 7.04 4.26
CA THR A 49 12.85 6.10 3.46
C THR A 49 14.11 5.60 4.17
N GLU A 50 14.29 5.86 5.47
CA GLU A 50 15.50 5.47 6.21
C GLU A 50 15.74 3.96 6.20
N HIS A 51 14.66 3.17 6.11
CA HIS A 51 14.71 1.72 5.99
C HIS A 51 15.29 1.22 4.66
N HIS A 52 15.57 2.10 3.68
CA HIS A 52 16.24 1.77 2.43
C HIS A 52 17.76 1.63 2.58
N TYR A 53 18.35 2.13 3.66
CA TYR A 53 19.80 2.22 3.84
C TYR A 53 20.29 1.37 5.01
N GLY A 54 21.55 0.92 4.90
CA GLY A 54 22.24 0.14 5.93
C GLY A 54 22.14 -1.36 5.68
N SER A 55 23.15 -2.09 6.16
CA SER A 55 23.25 -3.55 5.98
C SER A 55 23.18 -4.02 4.52
N GLY A 56 23.61 -3.20 3.55
CA GLY A 56 23.57 -3.53 2.13
C GLY A 56 22.20 -3.37 1.46
N ARG A 57 21.21 -2.79 2.14
CA ARG A 57 19.86 -2.53 1.59
C ARG A 57 19.87 -1.55 0.43
N GLU A 58 20.87 -0.68 0.40
CA GLU A 58 21.17 0.25 -0.68
C GLU A 58 21.42 -0.46 -2.02
N LEU A 59 21.88 -1.73 -2.01
CA LEU A 59 22.07 -2.52 -3.23
C LEU A 59 20.74 -2.90 -3.92
N PHE A 60 19.62 -2.81 -3.20
CA PHE A 60 18.30 -3.24 -3.67
C PHE A 60 17.40 -2.08 -4.08
N ASP A 61 17.93 -0.86 -4.18
CA ASP A 61 17.12 0.33 -4.43
C ASP A 61 16.37 0.25 -5.76
N SER A 62 17.06 -0.14 -6.84
CA SER A 62 16.44 -0.33 -8.16
C SER A 62 15.37 -1.44 -8.17
N PHE A 63 15.59 -2.52 -7.42
CA PHE A 63 14.62 -3.60 -7.31
C PHE A 63 13.37 -3.20 -6.53
N ARG A 64 13.51 -2.31 -5.53
CA ARG A 64 12.39 -1.78 -4.76
C ARG A 64 11.55 -0.80 -5.58
N ALA A 65 12.22 0.01 -6.41
CA ALA A 65 11.54 0.95 -7.30
C ALA A 65 10.87 0.27 -8.52
N GLY A 66 11.40 -0.87 -8.98
CA GLY A 66 10.94 -1.57 -10.20
C GLY A 66 10.08 -2.81 -9.96
N VAL A 67 9.68 -3.08 -8.72
CA VAL A 67 8.88 -4.27 -8.40
C VAL A 67 7.43 -4.10 -8.86
N SER A 68 6.85 -5.15 -9.45
CA SER A 68 5.43 -5.19 -9.80
C SER A 68 4.54 -5.25 -8.55
N SER A 69 3.23 -5.08 -8.73
CA SER A 69 2.27 -5.24 -7.63
C SER A 69 2.32 -6.66 -7.06
N ALA A 70 1.86 -6.84 -5.82
CA ALA A 70 1.79 -8.17 -5.21
C ALA A 70 0.76 -9.09 -5.91
N GLU A 71 -0.24 -8.54 -6.60
CA GLU A 71 -1.17 -9.34 -7.43
C GLU A 71 -0.49 -9.90 -8.69
N GLU A 72 0.53 -9.22 -9.19
CA GLU A 72 1.36 -9.65 -10.32
C GLU A 72 2.58 -10.48 -9.87
N GLY A 73 2.69 -10.78 -8.57
CA GLY A 73 3.72 -11.67 -8.02
C GLY A 73 4.97 -10.97 -7.49
N ALA A 74 4.98 -9.64 -7.35
CA ALA A 74 6.10 -8.85 -6.83
C ALA A 74 7.44 -9.17 -7.52
N ILE A 75 7.44 -9.14 -8.85
CA ILE A 75 8.58 -9.47 -9.71
C ILE A 75 9.13 -8.24 -10.41
N ASN A 76 10.42 -8.27 -10.76
CA ASN A 76 11.13 -7.22 -11.49
C ASN A 76 11.34 -7.57 -12.98
N MET A 77 10.58 -8.52 -13.52
CA MET A 77 10.77 -8.99 -14.91
C MET A 77 10.07 -8.13 -15.96
N PHE A 78 9.02 -7.39 -15.56
CA PHE A 78 8.21 -6.59 -16.45
C PHE A 78 8.37 -5.12 -16.06
N ASN A 79 8.75 -4.26 -17.01
CA ASN A 79 8.66 -2.82 -16.78
C ASN A 79 7.17 -2.44 -16.80
N VAL A 80 6.70 -1.83 -15.72
CA VAL A 80 5.43 -1.10 -15.72
C VAL A 80 5.70 0.18 -16.52
N GLU A 81 5.06 0.34 -17.68
CA GLU A 81 5.12 1.58 -18.50
C GLU A 81 4.48 2.77 -17.78
#